data_AF-A0A679J2V6-F1
#
_entry.id   AF-A0A679J2V6-F1
#
_cell.length_a   1.000
_cell.length_b   1.000
_cell.length_c   1.000
_cell.angle_alpha   90.00
_cell.angle_beta   90.00
_cell.angle_gamma   90.00
#
_symmetry.space_group_name_H-M   'P 1'
#
loop_
_entity.id
_entity.type
_entity.pdbx_description
1 polymer ?
#
loop_
_entity_poly.entity_id
_entity_poly.type
_entity_poly.pdbx_seq_one_letter_code
_entity_poly.pdbx_strand_id
1 'polypeptide(L)'
;MGISSGAALAAGVTIVLGASLWPSLPRTLGSWTLVLMAFGGGLCVTLLIYGLSRSEGGTRMALMLLAGIAVNALAGAGLGFLSVMATDEQLRSLQFWLLGSLGGARWSAVLLVAAAVLAACVAARSLAAPLNAIALGEAQAALLGVDVERIKRRAIVVTAVAVGAVTATTGIIGFIGLIAPHWVRMVAGPDHRVVLPASALLGAALVLCADTVARTAMAPAELPLGVLTAFIGVPMFLWMLRRFRGRI
;
A
#
# COMPACT_ATOMS: atom_id res chain seq x y z
N MET A 1 3.55 -5.18 -6.46
CA MET A 1 2.19 -4.81 -6.91
C MET A 1 2.10 -3.41 -7.50
N GLY A 2 2.95 -2.44 -7.11
CA GLY A 2 2.96 -1.11 -7.75
C GLY A 2 1.80 -0.17 -7.37
N ILE A 3 0.90 -0.59 -6.47
CA ILE A 3 -0.27 0.18 -6.03
C ILE A 3 0.15 1.58 -5.57
N SER A 4 1.11 1.67 -4.65
CA SER A 4 1.57 2.94 -4.10
C SER A 4 2.24 3.84 -5.13
N SER A 5 3.05 3.27 -6.03
CA SER A 5 3.71 4.02 -7.11
C SER A 5 2.69 4.57 -8.12
N GLY A 6 1.67 3.78 -8.49
CA GLY A 6 0.59 4.22 -9.36
C GLY A 6 -0.29 5.28 -8.72
N ALA A 7 -0.61 5.11 -7.43
CA ALA A 7 -1.35 6.11 -6.67
C ALA A 7 -0.58 7.43 -6.56
N ALA A 8 0.73 7.35 -6.31
CA ALA A 8 1.61 8.51 -6.23
C ALA A 8 1.69 9.29 -7.53
N LEU A 9 1.93 8.59 -8.64
CA LEU A 9 1.99 9.23 -9.94
C LEU A 9 0.65 9.88 -10.31
N ALA A 10 -0.47 9.18 -10.10
CA ALA A 10 -1.79 9.74 -10.40
C ALA A 10 -2.17 10.91 -9.48
N ALA A 11 -1.81 10.85 -8.20
CA ALA A 11 -1.95 11.99 -7.28
C ALA A 11 -1.11 13.17 -7.77
N GLY A 12 0.13 12.95 -8.19
CA GLY A 12 1.00 14.00 -8.73
C GLY A 12 0.45 14.63 -10.01
N VAL A 13 -0.03 13.82 -10.95
CA VAL A 13 -0.73 14.32 -12.16
C VAL A 13 -1.93 15.17 -11.77
N THR A 14 -2.71 14.72 -10.78
CA THR A 14 -3.90 15.45 -10.33
C THR A 14 -3.54 16.78 -9.65
N ILE A 15 -2.48 16.83 -8.85
CA ILE A 15 -2.05 18.04 -8.15
C ILE A 15 -1.47 19.07 -9.14
N VAL A 16 -0.61 18.62 -10.06
CA VAL A 16 0.14 19.51 -10.96
C VAL A 16 -0.66 19.89 -12.20
N LEU A 17 -1.33 18.91 -12.81
CA LEU A 17 -2.03 19.07 -14.09
C LEU A 17 -3.55 18.99 -13.99
N GLY A 18 -4.12 18.67 -12.81
CA GLY A 18 -5.57 18.46 -12.68
C GLY A 18 -6.40 19.69 -13.02
N ALA A 19 -5.93 20.89 -12.63
CA ALA A 19 -6.62 22.15 -12.92
C ALA A 19 -6.57 22.53 -14.40
N SER A 20 -5.53 22.13 -15.14
CA SER A 20 -5.36 22.44 -16.56
C SER A 20 -6.02 21.40 -17.46
N LEU A 21 -5.88 20.11 -17.15
CA LEU A 21 -6.41 19.00 -17.95
C LEU A 21 -7.91 18.77 -17.72
N TRP A 22 -8.39 18.92 -16.48
CA TRP A 22 -9.79 18.67 -16.13
C TRP A 22 -10.37 19.78 -15.26
N PRO A 23 -10.58 21.01 -15.75
CA PRO A 23 -10.99 22.15 -14.92
C PRO A 23 -12.33 21.95 -14.19
N SER A 24 -13.21 21.08 -14.72
CA SER A 24 -14.53 20.78 -14.18
C SER A 24 -14.53 19.75 -13.04
N LEU A 25 -13.57 18.81 -13.01
CA LEU A 25 -13.53 17.74 -12.00
C LEU A 25 -13.22 18.28 -10.58
N PRO A 26 -12.16 19.07 -10.36
CA PRO A 26 -11.87 19.66 -9.07
C PRO A 26 -12.98 20.58 -8.56
N ARG A 27 -13.69 21.27 -9.46
CA ARG A 27 -14.81 22.16 -9.09
C ARG A 27 -16.06 21.40 -8.64
N THR A 28 -16.30 20.22 -9.21
CA THR A 28 -17.50 19.42 -8.90
C THR A 28 -17.28 18.44 -7.74
N LEU A 29 -16.13 17.77 -7.71
CA LEU A 29 -15.82 16.71 -6.74
C LEU A 29 -14.92 17.19 -5.58
N GLY A 30 -14.30 18.36 -5.70
CA GLY A 30 -13.40 18.91 -4.68
C GLY A 30 -12.27 17.94 -4.35
N SER A 31 -12.05 17.73 -3.05
CA SER A 31 -11.01 16.83 -2.52
C SER A 31 -11.19 15.35 -2.87
N TRP A 32 -12.38 14.93 -3.34
CA TRP A 32 -12.57 13.56 -3.83
C TRP A 32 -11.86 13.28 -5.14
N THR A 33 -11.59 14.30 -5.96
CA THR A 33 -10.88 14.14 -7.24
C THR A 33 -9.52 13.47 -7.02
N LEU A 34 -8.75 13.96 -6.05
CA LEU A 34 -7.44 13.44 -5.73
C LEU A 34 -7.52 11.99 -5.24
N VAL A 35 -8.46 11.68 -4.34
CA VAL A 35 -8.65 10.34 -3.80
C VAL A 35 -9.02 9.34 -4.91
N LEU A 36 -9.95 9.70 -5.78
CA LEU A 36 -10.40 8.84 -6.87
C LEU A 36 -9.29 8.60 -7.91
N MET A 37 -8.53 9.65 -8.26
CA MET A 37 -7.41 9.53 -9.20
C MET A 37 -6.27 8.71 -8.61
N ALA A 38 -5.90 8.92 -7.33
CA ALA A 38 -4.88 8.13 -6.66
C ALA A 38 -5.31 6.64 -6.55
N PHE A 39 -6.55 6.37 -6.16
CA PHE A 39 -7.08 5.01 -6.12
C PHE A 39 -7.08 4.34 -7.50
N GLY A 40 -7.60 5.04 -8.51
CA GLY A 40 -7.65 4.57 -9.89
C GLY A 40 -6.27 4.33 -10.49
N GLY A 41 -5.31 5.22 -10.24
CA GLY A 41 -3.92 5.06 -10.66
C GLY A 41 -3.25 3.84 -10.04
N GLY A 42 -3.45 3.62 -8.74
CA GLY A 42 -2.95 2.44 -8.05
C GLY A 42 -3.55 1.14 -8.59
N LEU A 43 -4.86 1.11 -8.84
CA LEU A 43 -5.53 -0.03 -9.47
C LEU A 43 -5.04 -0.29 -10.90
N CYS A 44 -4.95 0.75 -11.71
CA CYS A 44 -4.50 0.67 -13.11
C CYS A 44 -3.10 0.06 -13.19
N VAL A 45 -2.15 0.56 -12.39
CA VAL A 45 -0.79 0.02 -12.32
C VAL A 45 -0.78 -1.43 -11.84
N THR A 46 -1.61 -1.78 -10.85
CA THR A 46 -1.70 -3.15 -10.34
C THR A 46 -2.19 -4.11 -11.42
N LEU A 47 -3.23 -3.72 -12.16
CA LEU A 47 -3.77 -4.51 -13.27
C LEU A 47 -2.76 -4.64 -14.42
N LEU A 48 -2.02 -3.56 -14.73
CA LEU A 48 -0.95 -3.59 -15.73
C LEU A 48 0.16 -4.57 -15.34
N ILE A 49 0.67 -4.49 -14.11
CA ILE A 49 1.70 -5.41 -13.60
C ILE A 49 1.18 -6.85 -13.59
N TYR A 50 -0.06 -7.06 -13.15
CA TYR A 50 -0.67 -8.38 -13.13
C TYR A 50 -0.81 -8.95 -14.54
N GLY A 51 -1.30 -8.16 -15.50
CA GLY A 51 -1.44 -8.54 -16.91
C GLY A 51 -0.11 -8.93 -17.53
N LEU A 52 0.95 -8.14 -17.30
CA LEU A 52 2.31 -8.45 -17.78
C LEU A 52 2.88 -9.73 -17.15
N SER A 53 2.52 -10.02 -15.89
CA SER A 53 3.01 -11.19 -15.15
C SER A 53 2.31 -12.50 -15.48
N ARG A 54 1.24 -12.45 -16.28
CA ARG A 54 0.44 -13.62 -16.64
C ARG A 54 1.05 -14.33 -17.86
N SER A 55 1.24 -15.63 -17.74
CA SER A 55 1.71 -16.52 -18.82
C SER A 55 0.76 -17.72 -18.95
N GLU A 56 0.87 -18.49 -20.03
CA GLU A 56 0.05 -19.71 -20.27
C GLU A 56 0.19 -20.74 -19.14
N GLY A 57 1.33 -20.75 -18.43
CA GLY A 57 1.58 -21.61 -17.26
C GLY A 57 1.23 -21.02 -15.89
N GLY A 58 0.54 -19.88 -15.82
CA GLY A 58 0.17 -19.20 -14.57
C GLY A 58 0.93 -17.89 -14.30
N THR A 59 0.79 -17.36 -13.08
CA THR A 59 1.37 -16.07 -12.67
C THR A 59 2.84 -16.25 -12.27
N ARG A 60 3.76 -15.65 -13.03
CA ARG A 60 5.20 -15.69 -12.72
C ARG A 60 5.55 -14.62 -11.70
N MET A 61 5.64 -15.01 -10.42
CA MET A 61 5.91 -14.08 -9.31
C MET A 61 7.19 -13.26 -9.51
N ALA A 62 8.26 -13.87 -10.04
CA ALA A 62 9.51 -13.15 -10.34
C ALA A 62 9.32 -12.03 -11.37
N LEU A 63 8.54 -12.28 -12.43
CA LEU A 63 8.24 -11.27 -13.45
C LEU A 63 7.35 -10.16 -12.89
N MET A 64 6.42 -10.51 -11.99
CA MET A 64 5.59 -9.55 -11.27
C MET A 64 6.42 -8.59 -10.40
N LEU A 65 7.47 -9.10 -9.74
CA LEU A 65 8.41 -8.29 -8.97
C LEU A 65 9.23 -7.38 -9.89
N LEU A 66 9.78 -7.91 -10.99
CA LEU A 66 10.56 -7.14 -11.96
C LEU A 66 9.73 -6.03 -12.61
N ALA A 67 8.51 -6.35 -13.07
CA ALA A 67 7.57 -5.37 -13.61
C ALA A 67 7.23 -4.30 -12.55
N GLY A 68 7.07 -4.68 -11.29
CA GLY A 68 6.87 -3.75 -10.18
C GLY A 68 8.03 -2.78 -10.00
N ILE A 69 9.28 -3.25 -10.08
CA ILE A 69 10.49 -2.41 -10.01
C ILE A 69 10.53 -1.43 -11.18
N ALA A 70 10.27 -1.92 -12.40
CA ALA A 70 10.25 -1.08 -13.60
C ALA A 70 9.18 0.02 -13.53
N VAL A 71 7.95 -0.32 -13.12
CA VAL A 71 6.88 0.67 -12.97
C VAL A 71 7.16 1.65 -11.84
N ASN A 72 7.81 1.21 -10.75
CA ASN A 72 8.22 2.13 -9.69
C ASN A 72 9.25 3.15 -10.18
N ALA A 73 10.23 2.72 -10.98
CA ALA A 73 11.20 3.62 -11.59
C ALA A 73 10.52 4.62 -12.55
N LEU A 74 9.58 4.14 -13.39
CA LEU A 74 8.80 4.99 -14.28
C LEU A 74 7.95 6.02 -13.51
N ALA A 75 7.28 5.59 -12.43
CA ALA A 75 6.52 6.48 -11.57
C ALA A 75 7.41 7.53 -10.90
N GLY A 76 8.60 7.15 -10.44
CA GLY A 76 9.60 8.07 -9.89
C GLY A 76 10.06 9.10 -10.92
N ALA A 77 10.36 8.68 -12.15
CA ALA A 77 10.71 9.59 -13.25
C ALA A 77 9.55 10.55 -13.59
N GLY A 78 8.32 10.05 -13.63
CA GLY A 78 7.13 10.85 -13.84
C GLY A 78 6.89 11.88 -12.74
N LEU A 79 7.05 11.49 -11.47
CA LEU A 79 6.99 12.42 -10.34
C LEU A 79 8.10 13.48 -10.39
N GLY A 80 9.31 13.11 -10.81
CA GLY A 80 10.42 14.04 -11.03
C GLY A 80 10.09 15.07 -12.12
N PHE A 81 9.56 14.62 -13.25
CA PHE A 81 9.11 15.51 -14.33
C PHE A 81 8.01 16.47 -13.86
N LEU A 82 7.00 15.96 -13.16
CA LEU A 82 5.93 16.78 -12.57
C LEU A 82 6.46 17.80 -11.56
N SER A 83 7.50 17.44 -10.80
CA SER A 83 8.12 18.35 -9.83
C SER A 83 8.82 19.53 -10.49
N VAL A 84 9.38 19.35 -11.70
CA VAL A 84 9.99 20.45 -12.48
C VAL A 84 8.93 21.41 -13.03
N MET A 85 7.73 20.90 -13.34
CA MET A 85 6.62 21.72 -13.86
C MET A 85 5.77 22.38 -12.76
N ALA A 86 5.89 21.91 -11.52
CA ALA A 86 5.02 22.33 -10.42
C ALA A 86 5.38 23.73 -9.90
N THR A 87 4.36 24.50 -9.54
CA THR A 87 4.53 25.71 -8.70
C THR A 87 4.96 25.33 -7.28
N ASP A 88 5.50 26.27 -6.50
CA ASP A 88 5.94 26.02 -5.11
C ASP A 88 4.84 25.43 -4.22
N GLU A 89 3.59 25.88 -4.41
CA GLU A 89 2.45 25.36 -3.67
C GLU A 89 2.11 23.93 -4.06
N GLN A 90 2.07 23.63 -5.37
CA GLN A 90 1.83 22.28 -5.88
C GLN A 90 2.94 21.31 -5.47
N LEU A 91 4.20 21.75 -5.53
CA LEU A 91 5.35 20.97 -5.11
C LEU A 91 5.27 20.65 -3.61
N ARG A 92 4.94 21.64 -2.78
CA ARG A 92 4.71 21.43 -1.34
C ARG A 92 3.59 20.42 -1.09
N SER A 93 2.45 20.58 -1.78
CA SER A 93 1.32 19.64 -1.67
C SER A 93 1.71 18.23 -2.11
N LEU A 94 2.47 18.09 -3.19
CA LEU A 94 2.97 16.81 -3.69
C LEU A 94 3.87 16.13 -2.65
N GLN A 95 4.85 16.86 -2.09
CA GLN A 95 5.77 16.33 -1.09
C GLN A 95 5.02 15.88 0.16
N PHE A 96 4.09 16.69 0.68
CA PHE A 96 3.28 16.28 1.84
C PHE A 96 2.43 15.04 1.57
N TRP A 97 1.86 14.91 0.37
CA TRP A 97 1.08 13.72 0.01
C TRP A 97 1.97 12.47 -0.05
N LEU A 98 3.17 12.58 -0.62
CA LEU A 98 4.13 11.47 -0.72
C LEU A 98 4.65 11.02 0.66
N LEU A 99 4.76 11.93 1.62
CA LEU A 99 5.22 11.62 2.98
C LEU A 99 4.14 10.97 3.85
N GLY A 100 2.87 11.03 3.44
CA GLY A 100 1.75 10.41 4.14
C GLY A 100 1.38 11.11 5.45
N SER A 101 0.08 11.35 5.65
CA SER A 101 -0.46 12.01 6.84
C SER A 101 -1.92 11.63 7.10
N LEU A 102 -2.31 11.61 8.37
CA LEU A 102 -3.69 11.50 8.82
C LEU A 102 -4.30 12.87 9.19
N GLY A 103 -3.57 13.97 8.96
CA GLY A 103 -4.04 15.34 9.29
C GLY A 103 -5.28 15.77 8.51
N GLY A 104 -5.45 15.27 7.28
CA GLY A 104 -6.63 15.56 6.42
C GLY A 104 -7.86 14.68 6.66
N ALA A 105 -7.91 13.94 7.78
CA ALA A 105 -8.98 12.97 8.03
C ALA A 105 -10.36 13.65 8.19
N ARG A 106 -11.35 13.12 7.47
CA ARG A 106 -12.76 13.54 7.52
C ARG A 106 -13.67 12.33 7.64
N TRP A 107 -14.77 12.45 8.39
CA TRP A 107 -15.72 11.35 8.62
C TRP A 107 -16.22 10.69 7.33
N SER A 108 -16.48 11.47 6.28
CA SER A 108 -16.90 10.94 4.98
C SER A 108 -15.86 10.02 4.33
N ALA A 109 -14.57 10.36 4.44
CA ALA A 109 -13.48 9.53 3.93
C ALA A 109 -13.25 8.32 4.83
N VAL A 110 -13.31 8.51 6.15
CA VAL A 110 -13.16 7.43 7.15
C VAL A 110 -14.21 6.34 6.94
N LEU A 111 -15.49 6.71 6.78
CA LEU A 111 -16.57 5.74 6.55
C LEU A 111 -16.36 4.94 5.26
N LEU A 112 -15.96 5.60 4.16
CA LEU A 112 -15.70 4.93 2.89
C LEU A 112 -14.52 3.95 2.99
N VAL A 113 -13.40 4.41 3.56
CA VAL A 113 -12.19 3.59 3.73
C VAL A 113 -12.47 2.44 4.70
N ALA A 114 -13.18 2.69 5.80
CA ALA A 114 -13.56 1.65 6.76
C ALA A 114 -14.42 0.57 6.10
N ALA A 115 -15.43 0.94 5.31
CA ALA A 115 -16.25 -0.02 4.57
C ALA A 115 -15.40 -0.87 3.60
N ALA A 116 -14.52 -0.24 2.83
CA ALA A 116 -13.63 -0.94 1.89
C ALA A 116 -12.64 -1.88 2.62
N VAL A 117 -12.03 -1.42 3.71
CA VAL A 117 -11.08 -2.20 4.51
C VAL A 117 -11.77 -3.35 5.23
N LEU A 118 -12.96 -3.14 5.81
CA LEU A 118 -13.75 -4.20 6.45
C LEU A 118 -14.13 -5.29 5.44
N ALA A 119 -14.60 -4.90 4.24
CA ALA A 119 -14.88 -5.85 3.16
C ALA A 119 -13.62 -6.64 2.77
N ALA A 120 -12.47 -5.98 2.68
CA ALA A 120 -11.20 -6.62 2.40
C ALA A 120 -10.75 -7.56 3.53
N CYS A 121 -10.95 -7.20 4.80
CA CYS A 121 -10.64 -8.06 5.94
C CYS A 121 -11.51 -9.33 5.96
N VAL A 122 -12.81 -9.19 5.68
CA VAL A 122 -13.72 -10.34 5.55
C VAL A 122 -13.28 -11.24 4.39
N ALA A 123 -12.98 -10.66 3.23
CA ALA A 123 -12.47 -11.41 2.08
C ALA A 123 -11.12 -12.10 2.39
N ALA A 124 -10.21 -11.43 3.10
CA ALA A 124 -8.91 -11.96 3.49
C ALA A 124 -9.01 -13.18 4.41
N ARG A 125 -10.04 -13.25 5.26
CA ARG A 125 -10.29 -14.43 6.12
C ARG A 125 -10.45 -15.71 5.31
N SER A 126 -11.12 -15.63 4.16
CA SER A 126 -11.29 -16.77 3.25
C SER A 126 -9.99 -17.20 2.56
N LEU A 127 -8.97 -16.33 2.54
CA LEU A 127 -7.65 -16.63 1.96
C LEU A 127 -6.71 -17.31 2.95
N ALA A 128 -6.98 -17.27 4.26
CA ALA A 128 -6.07 -17.75 5.28
C ALA A 128 -5.64 -19.22 5.09
N ALA A 129 -6.61 -20.14 4.96
CA ALA A 129 -6.29 -21.57 4.82
C ALA A 129 -5.61 -21.90 3.47
N PRO A 130 -6.08 -21.38 2.31
CA PRO A 130 -5.36 -21.57 1.05
C PRO A 130 -3.93 -20.97 1.05
N LEU A 131 -3.72 -19.83 1.72
CA LEU A 131 -2.38 -19.24 1.85
C LEU A 131 -1.44 -20.10 2.69
N ASN A 132 -1.95 -20.77 3.74
CA ASN A 132 -1.16 -21.77 4.48
C ASN A 132 -0.77 -22.96 3.60
N ALA A 133 -1.67 -23.45 2.75
CA ALA A 133 -1.35 -24.53 1.82
C ALA A 133 -0.28 -24.10 0.80
N ILE A 134 -0.42 -22.90 0.22
CA ILE A 134 0.57 -22.33 -0.72
C ILE A 134 1.94 -22.14 -0.04
N ALA A 135 1.97 -21.83 1.26
CA ALA A 135 3.22 -21.71 2.02
C ALA A 135 4.02 -23.01 2.13
N LEU A 136 3.39 -24.19 1.93
CA LEU A 136 4.07 -25.48 1.83
C LEU A 136 4.67 -25.74 0.43
N GLY A 137 4.35 -24.88 -0.54
CA GLY A 137 4.75 -24.98 -1.95
C GLY A 137 3.54 -25.01 -2.88
N GLU A 138 3.66 -24.36 -4.05
CA GLU A 138 2.55 -24.23 -5.01
C GLU A 138 2.11 -25.59 -5.58
N ALA A 139 3.07 -26.48 -5.85
CA ALA A 139 2.78 -27.83 -6.34
C ALA A 139 2.03 -28.66 -5.29
N GLN A 140 2.46 -28.58 -4.02
CA GLN A 140 1.84 -29.26 -2.89
C GLN A 140 0.43 -28.73 -2.63
N ALA A 141 0.23 -27.41 -2.69
CA ALA A 141 -1.08 -26.80 -2.56
C ALA A 141 -2.05 -27.25 -3.67
N ALA A 142 -1.56 -27.36 -4.91
CA ALA A 142 -2.36 -27.87 -6.03
C ALA A 142 -2.78 -29.33 -5.82
N LEU A 143 -1.90 -30.18 -5.28
CA LEU A 143 -2.24 -31.57 -4.93
C LEU A 143 -3.28 -31.67 -3.80
N LEU A 144 -3.31 -30.67 -2.90
CA LEU A 144 -4.35 -30.53 -1.86
C LEU A 144 -5.66 -29.94 -2.39
N GLY A 145 -5.81 -29.75 -3.71
CA GLY A 145 -7.01 -29.22 -4.35
C GLY A 145 -7.15 -27.70 -4.32
N VAL A 146 -6.10 -26.97 -3.95
CA VAL A 146 -6.11 -25.50 -3.96
C VAL A 146 -5.88 -24.99 -5.38
N ASP A 147 -6.83 -24.21 -5.89
CA ASP A 147 -6.66 -23.43 -7.13
C ASP A 147 -5.72 -22.24 -6.86
N VAL A 148 -4.41 -22.50 -6.95
CA VAL A 148 -3.33 -21.55 -6.60
C VAL A 148 -3.49 -20.22 -7.34
N GLU A 149 -3.78 -20.26 -8.65
CA GLU A 149 -3.90 -19.06 -9.48
C GLU A 149 -5.13 -18.22 -9.11
N ARG A 150 -6.27 -18.86 -8.82
CA ARG A 150 -7.45 -18.15 -8.31
C ARG A 150 -7.17 -17.49 -6.96
N ILE A 151 -6.43 -18.16 -6.07
CA ILE A 151 -6.07 -17.61 -4.75
C ILE A 151 -5.11 -16.44 -4.89
N LYS A 152 -4.05 -16.55 -5.72
CA LYS A 152 -3.14 -15.43 -6.04
C LYS A 152 -3.93 -14.22 -6.56
N ARG A 153 -4.82 -14.42 -7.53
CA ARG A 153 -5.66 -13.36 -8.10
C ARG A 153 -6.55 -12.70 -7.04
N ARG A 154 -7.21 -13.50 -6.19
CA ARG A 154 -8.04 -12.96 -5.09
C ARG A 154 -7.20 -12.17 -4.10
N ALA A 155 -6.03 -12.66 -3.71
CA ALA A 155 -5.12 -11.96 -2.80
C ALA A 155 -4.67 -10.61 -3.38
N ILE A 156 -4.35 -10.57 -4.69
CA ILE A 156 -4.01 -9.33 -5.40
C ILE A 156 -5.17 -8.33 -5.32
N VAL A 157 -6.38 -8.74 -5.69
CA VAL A 157 -7.55 -7.85 -5.71
C VAL A 157 -7.87 -7.33 -4.30
N VAL A 158 -7.91 -8.21 -3.29
CA VAL A 158 -8.19 -7.82 -1.90
C VAL A 158 -7.14 -6.82 -1.40
N THR A 159 -5.86 -7.07 -1.69
CA THR A 159 -4.77 -6.17 -1.31
C THR A 159 -4.84 -4.84 -2.06
N ALA A 160 -5.15 -4.87 -3.36
CA ALA A 160 -5.25 -3.68 -4.19
C ALA A 160 -6.37 -2.75 -3.72
N VAL A 161 -7.53 -3.31 -3.38
CA VAL A 161 -8.67 -2.54 -2.84
C VAL A 161 -8.32 -1.96 -1.47
N ALA A 162 -7.82 -2.78 -0.53
CA ALA A 162 -7.49 -2.31 0.82
C ALA A 162 -6.38 -1.25 0.82
N VAL A 163 -5.23 -1.58 0.23
CA VAL A 163 -4.06 -0.68 0.20
C VAL A 163 -4.34 0.53 -0.67
N GLY A 164 -5.05 0.38 -1.78
CA GLY A 164 -5.43 1.49 -2.64
C GLY A 164 -6.32 2.49 -1.91
N ALA A 165 -7.36 2.03 -1.22
CA ALA A 165 -8.28 2.90 -0.49
C ALA A 165 -7.58 3.67 0.63
N VAL A 166 -6.72 3.00 1.39
CA VAL A 166 -5.91 3.64 2.44
C VAL A 166 -4.92 4.63 1.82
N THR A 167 -4.08 4.20 0.87
CA THR A 167 -3.04 5.05 0.28
C THR A 167 -3.62 6.29 -0.41
N ALA A 168 -4.77 6.15 -1.09
CA ALA A 168 -5.43 7.26 -1.76
C ALA A 168 -5.91 8.37 -0.80
N THR A 169 -6.16 8.03 0.46
CA THR A 169 -6.66 8.97 1.47
C THR A 169 -5.57 9.45 2.44
N THR A 170 -4.60 8.61 2.75
CA THR A 170 -3.55 8.90 3.75
C THR A 170 -2.21 9.25 3.13
N GLY A 171 -2.05 9.13 1.81
CA GLY A 171 -0.74 9.13 1.16
C GLY A 171 0.03 7.84 1.46
N ILE A 172 1.34 7.86 1.20
CA ILE A 172 2.18 6.66 1.33
C ILE A 172 2.63 6.48 2.79
N ILE A 173 2.22 5.38 3.41
CA ILE A 173 2.70 4.97 4.73
C ILE A 173 3.48 3.66 4.60
N GLY A 174 4.76 3.71 4.94
CA GLY A 174 5.68 2.57 4.82
C GLY A 174 5.79 1.74 6.09
N PHE A 175 6.50 0.60 5.97
CA PHE A 175 6.98 -0.27 7.06
C PHE A 175 5.96 -0.98 7.95
N ILE A 176 4.77 -0.43 8.19
CA ILE A 176 3.73 -1.07 9.03
C ILE A 176 3.38 -2.47 8.50
N GLY A 177 3.22 -2.60 7.18
CA GLY A 177 2.94 -3.88 6.51
C GLY A 177 4.09 -4.90 6.56
N LEU A 178 5.30 -4.48 6.96
CA LEU A 178 6.43 -5.39 7.19
C LEU A 178 6.57 -5.75 8.67
N ILE A 179 6.53 -4.75 9.55
CA ILE A 179 6.77 -4.91 10.99
C ILE A 179 5.67 -5.73 11.65
N ALA A 180 4.40 -5.31 11.49
CA ALA A 180 3.28 -5.92 12.19
C ALA A 180 3.17 -7.43 11.93
N PRO A 181 3.11 -7.90 10.66
CA PRO A 181 3.02 -9.34 10.42
C PRO A 181 4.28 -10.11 10.77
N HIS A 182 5.45 -9.47 10.75
CA HIS A 182 6.67 -10.14 11.19
C HIS A 182 6.67 -10.39 12.70
N TRP A 183 6.33 -9.39 13.51
CA TRP A 183 6.23 -9.54 14.96
C TRP A 183 5.19 -10.58 15.37
N VAL A 184 4.02 -10.55 14.72
CA VAL A 184 2.98 -11.57 14.96
C VAL A 184 3.51 -12.95 14.61
N ARG A 185 4.22 -13.12 13.49
CA ARG A 185 4.82 -14.42 13.13
C ARG A 185 5.88 -14.90 14.11
N MET A 186 6.65 -13.99 14.72
CA MET A 186 7.63 -14.35 15.74
C MET A 186 6.99 -14.85 17.04
N VAL A 187 5.81 -14.30 17.40
CA VAL A 187 5.13 -14.62 18.67
C VAL A 187 4.13 -15.76 18.53
N ALA A 188 3.30 -15.73 17.48
CA ALA A 188 2.16 -16.63 17.30
C ALA A 188 2.36 -17.68 16.19
N GLY A 189 3.51 -17.66 15.49
CA GLY A 189 3.82 -18.58 14.39
C GLY A 189 3.28 -18.14 13.01
N PRO A 190 3.52 -18.95 11.96
CA PRO A 190 3.27 -18.57 10.57
C PRO A 190 1.83 -18.78 10.08
N ASP A 191 0.92 -19.30 10.90
CA ASP A 191 -0.47 -19.60 10.49
C ASP A 191 -1.23 -18.31 10.12
N HIS A 192 -1.62 -18.17 8.85
CA HIS A 192 -2.37 -17.02 8.33
C HIS A 192 -3.72 -16.79 9.02
N ARG A 193 -4.32 -17.81 9.64
CA ARG A 193 -5.57 -17.68 10.42
C ARG A 193 -5.38 -16.77 11.63
N VAL A 194 -4.18 -16.77 12.22
CA VAL A 194 -3.80 -15.91 13.34
C VAL A 194 -3.09 -14.66 12.83
N VAL A 195 -2.17 -14.82 11.88
CA VAL A 195 -1.34 -13.72 11.37
C VAL A 195 -2.21 -12.62 10.76
N LEU A 196 -3.20 -12.92 9.92
CA LEU A 196 -4.04 -11.90 9.28
C LEU A 196 -4.77 -10.98 10.29
N PRO A 197 -5.60 -11.50 11.22
CA PRO A 197 -6.30 -10.65 12.17
C PRO A 197 -5.36 -9.99 13.19
N ALA A 198 -4.37 -10.71 13.73
CA ALA A 198 -3.46 -10.12 14.72
C ALA A 198 -2.56 -9.04 14.10
N SER A 199 -2.14 -9.19 12.84
CA SER A 199 -1.36 -8.15 12.15
C SER A 199 -2.19 -6.90 11.85
N ALA A 200 -3.49 -7.07 11.55
CA ALA A 200 -4.38 -5.94 11.36
C ALA A 200 -4.53 -5.13 12.65
N LEU A 201 -4.74 -5.80 13.79
CA LEU A 201 -4.85 -5.15 15.10
C LEU A 201 -3.53 -4.50 15.54
N LEU A 202 -2.41 -5.22 15.44
CA LEU A 202 -1.10 -4.68 15.80
C LEU A 202 -0.72 -3.52 14.88
N GLY A 203 -0.98 -3.63 13.57
CA GLY A 203 -0.75 -2.55 12.62
C GLY A 203 -1.56 -1.30 12.94
N ALA A 204 -2.84 -1.45 13.29
CA ALA A 204 -3.68 -0.34 13.72
C ALA A 204 -3.14 0.33 15.01
N ALA A 205 -2.74 -0.46 16.00
CA ALA A 205 -2.12 0.05 17.22
C ALA A 205 -0.81 0.81 16.95
N LEU A 206 0.07 0.25 16.11
CA LEU A 206 1.33 0.88 15.73
C LEU A 206 1.10 2.22 15.00
N VAL A 207 0.15 2.28 14.07
CA VAL A 207 -0.20 3.51 13.36
C VAL A 207 -0.78 4.56 14.31
N LEU A 208 -1.68 4.18 15.22
CA LEU A 208 -2.26 5.11 16.20
C LEU A 208 -1.20 5.69 17.14
N CYS A 209 -0.30 4.84 17.64
CA CYS A 209 0.81 5.29 18.48
C CYS A 209 1.75 6.22 17.70
N ALA A 210 2.10 5.86 16.47
CA ALA A 210 2.96 6.69 15.63
C ALA A 210 2.32 8.04 15.29
N ASP A 211 1.02 8.08 14.95
CA ASP A 211 0.30 9.33 14.66
C ASP A 211 0.21 10.22 15.90
N THR A 212 -0.04 9.63 17.08
CA THR A 212 -0.08 10.38 18.35
C THR A 212 1.27 11.03 18.65
N VAL A 213 2.38 10.31 18.45
CA VAL A 213 3.73 10.86 18.60
C VAL A 213 4.01 11.92 17.54
N ALA A 214 3.63 11.69 16.28
CA ALA A 214 3.85 12.63 15.18
C ALA A 214 3.16 13.99 15.41
N ARG A 215 1.97 13.99 16.01
CA ARG A 215 1.22 15.20 16.37
C ARG A 215 1.75 15.94 17.59
N THR A 216 2.37 15.23 18.53
CA THR A 216 2.77 15.80 19.82
C THR A 216 4.26 16.17 19.88
N ALA A 217 5.12 15.48 19.13
CA ALA A 217 6.57 15.65 19.22
C ALA A 217 7.09 17.00 18.69
N MET A 218 6.37 17.65 17.76
CA MET A 218 6.81 18.90 17.12
C MET A 218 5.72 19.98 17.05
N ALA A 219 4.69 19.92 17.90
CA ALA A 219 3.63 20.91 17.91
C ALA A 219 4.18 22.35 18.02
N PRO A 220 3.73 23.32 17.18
CA PRO A 220 2.55 23.27 16.30
C PRO A 220 2.78 22.70 14.89
N ALA A 221 4.00 22.28 14.54
CA ALA A 221 4.28 21.64 13.26
C ALA A 221 3.86 20.16 13.28
N GLU A 222 3.13 19.71 12.25
CA GLU A 222 2.76 18.30 12.10
C GLU A 222 3.87 17.55 11.36
N LEU A 223 4.50 16.59 12.04
CA LEU A 223 5.46 15.70 11.41
C LEU A 223 4.71 14.65 10.56
N PRO A 224 5.05 14.45 9.27
CA PRO A 224 4.37 13.45 8.45
C PRO A 224 4.59 12.03 9.00
N LEU A 225 3.50 11.28 9.15
CA LEU A 225 3.50 9.93 9.73
C LEU A 225 4.44 8.97 8.98
N GLY A 226 4.54 9.09 7.65
CA GLY A 226 5.44 8.24 6.86
C GLY A 226 6.92 8.44 7.21
N VAL A 227 7.32 9.64 7.63
CA VAL A 227 8.69 9.92 8.09
C VAL A 227 8.97 9.17 9.38
N LEU A 228 8.10 9.31 10.38
CA LEU A 228 8.27 8.65 11.68
C LEU A 228 8.30 7.12 11.54
N THR A 229 7.36 6.57 10.78
CA THR A 229 7.27 5.12 10.55
C THR A 229 8.50 4.58 9.79
N ALA A 230 9.10 5.37 8.89
CA ALA A 230 10.35 5.00 8.23
C ALA A 230 11.56 5.02 9.19
N PHE A 231 11.69 6.05 10.04
CA PHE A 231 12.78 6.12 11.03
C PHE A 231 12.78 4.96 12.02
N ILE A 232 11.60 4.45 12.37
CA ILE A 232 11.47 3.26 13.24
C ILE A 232 11.64 1.97 12.41
N GLY A 233 11.04 1.92 11.23
CA GLY A 233 10.97 0.70 10.44
C GLY A 233 12.26 0.30 9.74
N VAL A 234 13.05 1.25 9.25
CA VAL A 234 14.33 0.97 8.57
C VAL A 234 15.34 0.29 9.52
N PRO A 235 15.64 0.83 10.71
CA PRO A 235 16.57 0.17 11.64
C PRO A 235 16.11 -1.23 12.04
N MET A 236 14.81 -1.40 12.29
CA MET A 236 14.23 -2.71 12.62
C MET A 236 14.38 -3.71 11.48
N PHE A 237 14.13 -3.28 10.24
CA PHE A 237 14.30 -4.13 9.06
C PHE A 237 15.76 -4.52 8.85
N LEU A 238 16.70 -3.57 9.00
CA LEU A 238 18.14 -3.84 8.89
C LEU A 238 18.63 -4.80 9.97
N TRP A 239 18.14 -4.64 11.21
CA TRP A 239 18.44 -5.58 12.30
C TRP A 239 17.94 -6.99 12.00
N MET A 240 16.71 -7.10 11.47
CA MET A 240 16.14 -8.38 11.05
C MET A 240 16.97 -9.05 9.94
N LEU A 241 17.40 -8.29 8.93
CA LEU A 241 18.24 -8.80 7.84
C LEU A 241 19.58 -9.35 8.33
N ARG A 242 20.22 -8.67 9.30
CA ARG A 242 21.45 -9.15 9.94
C ARG A 242 21.23 -10.49 10.66
N ARG A 243 20.10 -10.66 11.34
CA ARG A 243 19.78 -11.91 12.05
C ARG A 243 19.53 -13.09 11.10
N PHE A 244 18.98 -12.83 9.91
CA PHE A 244 18.77 -13.87 8.89
C PHE A 244 20.08 -14.35 8.25
N ARG A 245 21.06 -13.46 8.03
CA ARG A 245 22.39 -13.85 7.51
C ARG A 245 23.16 -14.81 8.42
N GLY A 246 22.84 -14.86 9.72
CA GLY A 246 23.47 -15.81 10.64
C GLY A 246 22.86 -17.22 10.63
N ARG A 247 21.85 -17.49 9.79
CA ARG A 247 21.14 -18.78 9.70
C ARG A 247 21.26 -19.46 8.33
N ILE A 248 21.99 -18.86 7.40
CA ILE A 248 22.33 -19.38 6.06
C ILE A 248 23.80 -19.76 6.10
#